data_AF-A0A7T5E782-F1
#
_entry.id   AF-A0A7T5E782-F1
#
_cell.length_a   1.000
_cell.length_b   1.000
_cell.length_c   1.000
_cell.angle_alpha   90.00
_cell.angle_beta   90.00
_cell.angle_gamma   90.00
#
_symmetry.space_group_name_H-M   'P 1'
#
loop_
_entity.id
_entity.type
_entity.pdbx_description
1 polymer ?
#
loop_
_entity_poly.entity_id
_entity_poly.type
_entity_poly.pdbx_seq_one_letter_code
_entity_poly.pdbx_strand_id
1 'polypeptide(L)'
;MKWESWQLLAHNPTYWQNSAEKGLLKAEYLGDYTLRLWFEEDLDVSIYDLDFYPLLIEEDPGPALRPLRQIERFQFVKGDYALVWPNPETGAYDKATIDLAPECVRFFCEQYGRLVKPSRTALKGGVLG
;
A
#
# COMPACT_ATOMS: atom_id res chain seq x y z
N MET A 1 8.15 -0.79 11.36
CA MET A 1 7.30 -1.88 10.80
C MET A 1 8.07 -3.19 11.01
N LYS A 2 7.42 -4.37 11.09
CA LYS A 2 8.14 -5.66 11.17
C LYS A 2 7.84 -6.52 9.93
N TRP A 3 8.85 -6.83 9.13
CA TRP A 3 8.75 -7.61 7.89
C TRP A 3 8.20 -9.03 8.09
N GLU A 4 8.46 -9.61 9.26
CA GLU A 4 7.90 -10.92 9.63
C GLU A 4 6.36 -10.89 9.60
N SER A 5 5.74 -9.77 9.99
CA SER A 5 4.29 -9.57 9.90
C SER A 5 3.79 -9.52 8.45
N TRP A 6 4.58 -8.90 7.55
CA TRP A 6 4.30 -8.89 6.10
C TRP A 6 4.29 -10.30 5.51
N GLN A 7 5.32 -11.10 5.81
CA GLN A 7 5.41 -12.45 5.28
C GLN A 7 4.32 -13.36 5.85
N LEU A 8 4.01 -13.27 7.14
CA LEU A 8 2.94 -14.05 7.78
C LEU A 8 1.57 -13.80 7.13
N LEU A 9 1.29 -12.55 6.74
CA LEU A 9 0.04 -12.18 6.08
C LEU A 9 0.02 -12.57 4.60
N ALA A 10 1.10 -12.28 3.85
CA ALA A 10 1.27 -12.67 2.45
C ALA A 10 1.06 -14.17 2.20
N HIS A 11 1.46 -15.01 3.16
CA HIS A 11 1.34 -16.47 3.07
C HIS A 11 0.06 -17.04 3.68
N ASN A 12 -0.87 -16.21 4.17
CA ASN A 12 -2.10 -16.67 4.78
C ASN A 12 -3.33 -16.39 3.87
N PRO A 13 -3.77 -17.37 3.06
CA PRO A 13 -4.91 -17.31 2.13
C PRO A 13 -6.17 -16.66 2.70
N THR A 14 -6.39 -16.79 4.01
CA THR A 14 -7.59 -16.34 4.72
C THR A 14 -7.73 -14.82 4.76
N TYR A 15 -6.61 -14.08 4.76
CA TYR A 15 -6.63 -12.60 4.65
C TYR A 15 -6.90 -12.12 3.22
N TRP A 16 -6.85 -13.03 2.25
CA TRP A 16 -7.08 -12.78 0.82
C TRP A 16 -8.46 -13.29 0.38
N GLN A 17 -9.26 -13.83 1.31
CA GLN A 17 -10.62 -14.29 1.04
C GLN A 17 -11.63 -13.17 1.26
N ASN A 18 -12.18 -12.67 0.15
CA ASN A 18 -13.47 -11.96 0.07
C ASN A 18 -13.65 -10.73 0.99
N SER A 19 -12.72 -9.77 0.93
CA SER A 19 -13.15 -8.37 1.02
C SER A 19 -13.01 -7.78 -0.37
N ALA A 20 -14.13 -7.39 -0.99
CA ALA A 20 -14.09 -6.50 -2.14
C ALA A 20 -13.65 -5.11 -1.64
N GLU A 21 -12.37 -4.97 -1.28
CA GLU A 21 -11.78 -3.66 -1.09
C GLU A 21 -11.93 -2.93 -2.42
N LYS A 22 -12.58 -1.79 -2.37
CA LYS A 22 -12.66 -0.89 -3.51
C LYS A 22 -11.26 -0.30 -3.61
N GLY A 23 -10.53 -0.73 -4.64
CA GLY A 23 -9.06 -0.74 -4.66
C GLY A 23 -8.37 0.62 -4.50
N LEU A 24 -7.06 0.59 -4.69
CA LEU A 24 -6.22 1.78 -4.54
C LEU A 24 -6.40 2.73 -5.74
N LEU A 25 -6.95 3.92 -5.49
CA LEU A 25 -7.29 4.89 -6.55
C LEU A 25 -6.08 5.71 -7.00
N LYS A 26 -5.20 6.03 -6.05
CA LYS A 26 -4.05 6.90 -6.27
C LYS A 26 -2.96 6.58 -5.26
N ALA A 27 -1.72 6.75 -5.70
CA ALA A 27 -0.54 6.85 -4.86
C ALA A 27 0.23 8.13 -5.21
N GLU A 28 0.87 8.75 -4.23
CA GLU A 28 1.70 9.93 -4.41
C GLU A 28 2.93 9.83 -3.51
N TYR A 29 4.11 10.06 -4.08
CA TYR A 29 5.35 10.08 -3.33
C TYR A 29 5.51 11.40 -2.58
N LEU A 30 5.75 11.32 -1.25
CA LEU A 30 5.88 12.49 -0.39
C LEU A 30 7.34 12.83 0.00
N GLY A 31 8.30 11.95 -0.28
CA GLY A 31 9.66 12.05 0.24
C GLY A 31 10.03 10.84 1.11
N ASP A 32 11.32 10.54 1.24
CA ASP A 32 11.88 9.56 2.20
C ASP A 32 11.12 8.23 2.28
N TYR A 33 10.83 7.61 1.13
CA TYR A 33 10.03 6.37 1.04
C TYR A 33 8.61 6.43 1.61
N THR A 34 8.07 7.62 1.82
CA THR A 34 6.68 7.83 2.26
C THR A 34 5.76 8.01 1.06
N LEU A 35 4.64 7.29 1.07
CA LEU A 35 3.56 7.43 0.10
C LEU A 35 2.28 7.93 0.76
N ARG A 36 1.57 8.83 0.08
CA ARG A 36 0.16 9.08 0.30
C ARG A 36 -0.67 8.14 -0.56
N LEU A 37 -1.67 7.53 0.03
CA LEU A 37 -2.47 6.47 -0.56
C LEU A 37 -3.95 6.81 -0.41
N TRP A 38 -4.69 6.75 -1.51
CA TRP A 38 -6.13 6.99 -1.56
C TRP A 38 -6.83 5.68 -1.85
N PHE A 39 -7.69 5.26 -0.92
CA PHE A 39 -8.53 4.09 -1.11
C PHE A 39 -9.94 4.53 -1.48
N GLU A 40 -10.56 3.77 -2.38
CA GLU A 40 -11.96 3.98 -2.71
C GLU A 40 -12.83 3.50 -1.55
N GLU A 41 -13.87 4.28 -1.28
CA GLU A 41 -14.89 3.96 -0.28
C GLU A 41 -16.25 4.22 -0.93
N ASP A 42 -17.34 3.65 -0.39
CA ASP A 42 -18.65 3.62 -1.08
C ASP A 42 -19.10 4.91 -1.76
N LEU A 43 -18.92 6.07 -1.10
CA LEU A 43 -19.26 7.40 -1.61
C LEU A 43 -18.18 8.43 -1.23
N ASP A 44 -16.97 7.98 -0.92
CA ASP A 44 -15.89 8.83 -0.40
C ASP A 44 -14.51 8.20 -0.69
N VAL A 45 -13.46 8.79 -0.13
CA VAL A 45 -12.11 8.23 -0.10
C VAL A 45 -11.53 8.31 1.30
N SER A 46 -10.80 7.27 1.72
CA SER A 46 -9.90 7.34 2.86
C SER A 46 -8.46 7.60 2.38
N ILE A 47 -7.70 8.37 3.17
CA ILE A 47 -6.35 8.80 2.81
C ILE A 47 -5.40 8.49 3.95
N TYR A 48 -4.32 7.80 3.63
CA TYR A 48 -3.26 7.45 4.56
C TYR A 48 -1.91 7.91 4.02
N ASP A 49 -1.01 8.30 4.93
CA ASP A 49 0.42 8.37 4.65
C ASP A 49 1.08 7.14 5.25
N LEU A 50 1.84 6.39 4.46
CA LEU A 50 2.55 5.18 4.89
C LEU A 50 4.03 5.31 4.58
N ASP A 51 4.86 5.10 5.60
CA ASP A 51 6.32 5.10 5.50
C ASP A 51 6.84 3.68 5.20
N PHE A 52 7.46 3.51 4.03
CA PHE A 52 8.06 2.25 3.60
C PHE A 52 9.53 2.14 3.96
N TYR A 53 10.16 3.16 4.55
CA TYR A 53 11.58 3.15 4.90
C TYR A 53 11.96 1.96 5.79
N PRO A 54 11.22 1.65 6.88
CA PRO A 54 11.58 0.52 7.74
C PRO A 54 11.56 -0.81 6.97
N LEU A 55 10.57 -0.98 6.11
CA LEU A 55 10.38 -2.19 5.30
C LEU A 55 11.50 -2.36 4.27
N LEU A 56 11.77 -1.30 3.51
CA LEU A 56 12.64 -1.37 2.34
C LEU A 56 14.11 -1.22 2.71
N ILE A 57 14.43 -0.41 3.72
CA ILE A 57 15.81 -0.01 4.04
C ILE A 57 16.32 -0.70 5.30
N GLU A 58 15.55 -0.67 6.40
CA GLU A 58 16.00 -1.23 7.68
C GLU A 58 15.91 -2.75 7.72
N GLU A 59 14.94 -3.33 7.00
CA GLU A 59 14.70 -4.77 6.90
C GLU A 59 15.11 -5.32 5.52
N ASP A 60 15.16 -6.65 5.36
CA ASP A 60 15.30 -7.28 4.03
C ASP A 60 13.90 -7.48 3.43
N PRO A 61 13.48 -6.65 2.45
CA PRO A 61 12.13 -6.70 1.89
C PRO A 61 11.93 -7.90 0.93
N GLY A 62 12.89 -8.84 0.92
CA GLY A 62 12.89 -9.98 0.02
C GLY A 62 13.15 -9.57 -1.44
N PRO A 63 13.33 -10.57 -2.33
CA PRO A 63 13.76 -10.31 -3.71
C PRO A 63 12.74 -9.52 -4.54
N ALA A 64 11.45 -9.63 -4.24
CA ALA A 64 10.39 -8.97 -5.01
C ALA A 64 10.36 -7.45 -4.81
N LEU A 65 10.58 -6.98 -3.59
CA LEU A 65 10.53 -5.56 -3.24
C LEU A 65 11.92 -4.91 -3.17
N ARG A 66 12.99 -5.69 -3.16
CA ARG A 66 14.39 -5.20 -3.15
C ARG A 66 14.69 -4.14 -4.22
N PRO A 67 14.16 -4.22 -5.47
CA PRO A 67 14.38 -3.16 -6.46
C PRO A 67 13.86 -1.79 -6.02
N LEU A 68 12.87 -1.74 -5.12
CA LEU A 68 12.32 -0.50 -4.59
C LEU A 68 13.25 0.21 -3.59
N ARG A 69 14.41 -0.36 -3.23
CA ARG A 69 15.47 0.35 -2.48
C ARG A 69 16.15 1.46 -3.30
N GLN A 70 15.90 1.50 -4.61
CA GLN A 70 16.32 2.61 -5.46
C GLN A 70 15.23 3.66 -5.41
N ILE A 71 15.57 4.88 -4.98
CA ILE A 71 14.54 5.89 -4.72
C ILE A 71 13.86 6.33 -6.02
N GLU A 72 14.59 6.40 -7.12
CA GLU A 72 14.08 6.74 -8.45
C GLU A 72 13.03 5.72 -8.90
N ARG A 73 13.28 4.44 -8.57
CA ARG A 73 12.33 3.36 -8.82
C ARG A 73 11.08 3.54 -7.97
N PHE A 74 11.24 3.81 -6.68
CA PHE A 74 10.15 3.95 -5.72
C PHE A 74 9.23 5.14 -6.04
N GLN A 75 9.79 6.24 -6.53
CA GLN A 75 9.06 7.45 -6.90
C GLN A 75 8.07 7.24 -8.05
N PHE A 76 8.30 6.24 -8.90
CA PHE A 76 7.47 5.97 -10.08
C PHE A 76 6.19 5.16 -9.77
N VAL A 77 5.73 5.24 -8.52
CA VAL A 77 4.55 4.53 -8.03
C VAL A 77 3.25 5.06 -8.65
N LYS A 78 2.28 4.16 -8.81
CA LYS A 78 0.93 4.45 -9.29
C LYS A 78 -0.10 3.72 -8.44
N GLY A 79 -1.26 4.34 -8.26
CA GLY A 79 -2.47 3.65 -7.82
C GLY A 79 -3.31 3.31 -9.04
N ASP A 80 -3.60 2.02 -9.23
CA ASP A 80 -4.46 1.53 -10.31
C ASP A 80 -5.12 0.21 -9.87
N TYR A 81 -6.09 0.32 -8.96
CA TYR A 81 -6.71 -0.78 -8.20
C TYR A 81 -5.75 -1.54 -7.26
N ALA A 82 -4.45 -1.53 -7.54
CA ALA A 82 -3.35 -1.98 -6.71
C ALA A 82 -2.32 -0.84 -6.53
N LEU A 83 -1.36 -1.03 -5.63
CA LEU A 83 -0.18 -0.17 -5.54
C LEU A 83 0.90 -0.72 -6.46
N VAL A 84 1.23 0.02 -7.52
CA VAL A 84 2.00 -0.50 -8.66
C VAL A 84 3.25 0.35 -8.89
N TRP A 85 4.39 -0.32 -9.04
CA TRP A 85 5.60 0.22 -9.65
C TRP A 85 5.78 -0.46 -11.02
N PRO A 86 5.36 0.19 -12.13
CA PRO A 86 5.42 -0.38 -13.48
C PRO A 86 6.86 -0.52 -13.95
N ASN A 87 7.21 -1.27 -14.99
CA ASN A 87 8.60 -1.44 -15.45
C ASN A 87 9.38 -0.09 -15.56
N PRO A 88 10.61 0.04 -15.01
CA PRO A 88 11.32 1.33 -14.97
C PRO A 88 11.83 1.77 -16.34
N GLU A 89 12.06 0.84 -17.26
CA GLU A 89 12.59 1.11 -18.59
C GLU A 89 11.48 1.49 -19.58
N THR A 90 10.34 0.81 -19.48
CA THR A 90 9.25 0.92 -20.48
C THR A 90 8.00 1.60 -19.95
N GLY A 91 7.84 1.68 -18.63
CA GLY A 91 6.60 2.11 -17.97
C GLY A 91 5.42 1.13 -18.15
N ALA A 92 5.65 -0.04 -18.75
CA ALA A 92 4.63 -1.05 -19.01
C ALA A 92 4.34 -1.91 -17.76
N TYR A 93 3.14 -2.49 -17.74
CA TYR A 93 2.77 -3.53 -16.79
C TYR A 93 3.21 -4.89 -17.37
N ASP A 94 4.34 -5.40 -16.89
CA ASP A 94 4.99 -6.63 -17.35
C ASP A 94 5.70 -7.37 -16.21
N LYS A 95 6.58 -8.35 -16.52
CA LYS A 95 7.29 -9.17 -15.53
C LYS A 95 8.22 -8.40 -14.59
N ALA A 96 8.61 -7.18 -14.92
CA ALA A 96 9.41 -6.30 -14.07
C ALA A 96 8.54 -5.36 -13.20
N THR A 97 7.22 -5.49 -13.30
CA THR A 97 6.28 -4.76 -12.47
C THR A 97 6.26 -5.33 -11.06
N ILE A 98 6.20 -4.43 -10.10
CA ILE A 98 6.01 -4.78 -8.69
C ILE A 98 4.65 -4.22 -8.32
N ASP A 99 3.74 -5.08 -7.89
CA ASP A 99 2.41 -4.67 -7.43
C ASP A 99 2.10 -5.27 -6.06
N LEU A 100 1.34 -4.49 -5.29
CA LEU A 100 0.82 -4.89 -3.99
C LEU A 100 -0.68 -4.75 -4.00
N ALA A 101 -1.36 -5.84 -3.62
CA ALA A 101 -2.80 -5.90 -3.51
C ALA A 101 -3.32 -4.83 -2.52
N PRO A 102 -4.44 -4.15 -2.82
CA PRO A 102 -4.95 -3.05 -2.01
C PRO A 102 -5.24 -3.45 -0.56
N GLU A 103 -5.74 -4.67 -0.32
CA GLU A 103 -6.05 -5.21 1.02
C GLU A 103 -4.79 -5.28 1.90
N CYS A 104 -3.66 -5.68 1.29
CA CYS A 104 -2.37 -5.73 1.96
C CYS A 104 -1.95 -4.33 2.40
N VAL A 105 -1.98 -3.39 1.46
CA VAL A 105 -1.57 -2.01 1.70
C VAL A 105 -2.47 -1.36 2.74
N ARG A 106 -3.79 -1.59 2.67
CA ARG A 106 -4.78 -1.11 3.64
C ARG A 106 -4.46 -1.59 5.04
N PHE A 107 -4.19 -2.88 5.21
CA PHE A 107 -3.82 -3.43 6.52
C PHE A 107 -2.63 -2.68 7.12
N PHE A 108 -1.55 -2.45 6.35
CA PHE A 108 -0.39 -1.72 6.85
C PHE A 108 -0.67 -0.25 7.13
N CYS A 109 -1.52 0.38 6.32
CA CYS A 109 -2.01 1.73 6.59
C CYS A 109 -2.75 1.82 7.92
N GLU A 110 -3.60 0.85 8.26
CA GLU A 110 -4.36 0.83 9.51
C GLU A 110 -3.49 0.52 10.73
N GLN A 111 -2.48 -0.33 10.58
CA GLN A 111 -1.59 -0.70 11.69
C GLN A 111 -0.46 0.29 11.95
N TYR A 112 0.10 0.88 10.89
CA TYR A 112 1.34 1.67 10.98
C TYR A 112 1.27 3.02 10.24
N GLY A 113 0.27 3.20 9.37
CA GLY A 113 0.10 4.43 8.63
C GLY A 113 -0.47 5.56 9.48
N ARG A 114 -0.23 6.78 9.02
CA ARG A 114 -0.91 7.97 9.54
C ARG A 114 -2.17 8.20 8.75
N LEU A 115 -3.32 8.09 9.39
CA LEU A 115 -4.59 8.49 8.79
C LEU A 115 -4.60 10.01 8.55
N VAL A 116 -4.69 10.42 7.29
CA VAL A 116 -4.80 11.83 6.88
C VAL A 116 -6.26 12.26 6.78
N LYS A 117 -7.09 11.37 6.24
CA LYS A 117 -8.53 11.61 6.09
C LYS A 117 -9.30 10.31 6.30
N PRO A 118 -10.16 10.22 7.34
CA PRO A 118 -11.10 9.11 7.46
C PRO A 118 -12.15 9.18 6.34
N SER A 119 -12.66 8.01 5.92
CA SER A 119 -13.88 7.98 5.11
C SER A 119 -15.09 8.41 5.95
N ARG A 120 -16.05 9.09 5.32
CA ARG A 120 -17.34 9.43 5.98
C ARG A 120 -18.10 8.20 6.47
N THR A 121 -17.87 7.03 5.87
CA THR A 121 -18.47 5.76 6.29
C THR A 121 -17.84 5.25 7.60
N ALA A 122 -16.51 5.34 7.75
CA ALA A 122 -15.81 4.99 8.99
C ALA A 122 -16.26 5.85 10.18
N LEU A 123 -16.55 7.13 9.94
CA LEU A 123 -17.05 8.04 10.97
C LEU A 123 -18.47 7.69 11.48
N LYS A 124 -19.27 6.95 10.70
CA LYS A 124 -20.61 6.51 11.12
C LYS A 124 -20.60 5.21 11.94
N GLY A 125 -19.54 4.41 11.85
CA GLY A 125 -19.36 3.18 12.65
C GLY A 125 -18.81 3.42 14.07
N GLY A 126 -18.29 4.63 14.34
CA GLY A 126 -17.75 5.03 15.64
C GLY A 126 -18.79 5.53 16.65
N VAL A 127 -19.98 4.91 16.69
CA VAL A 127 -20.94 5.08 17.80
C VAL A 127 -21.25 3.70 18.36
N LEU A 128 -20.41 3.24 19.29
CA LEU A 128 -20.78 2.20 20.24
C LEU A 128 -20.08 2.47 21.59
N GLY A 129 -20.88 2.80 22.59
CA GLY A 129 -20.63 2.52 24.02
C GLY A 129 -19.83 3.55 24.78
#